data_AF-A0A7V2LNG8-F1
#
_entry.id   AF-A0A7V2LNG8-F1
#
_cell.length_a   1.000
_cell.length_b   1.000
_cell.length_c   1.000
_cell.angle_alpha   90.00
_cell.angle_beta   90.00
_cell.angle_gamma   90.00
#
_symmetry.space_group_name_H-M   'P 1'
#
loop_
_entity.id
_entity.type
_entity.pdbx_description
1 polymer ?
#
loop_
_entity_poly.entity_id
_entity_poly.type
_entity_poly.pdbx_seq_one_letter_code
_entity_poly.pdbx_strand_id
1 'polypeptide(L)'
;MKKPPILKQFNWRALLVRILINAAVLTVTALILPNVSFVQITIGNILFVAIALGILNALIKPILQFLTLSFIFTTYGLVVVLINAVILWLLSFLFPDRFAVDSILAALIGGALIGILGSFFESLFGLSPPIVPDEQDESRLRQADPTPVVTKMILKTGQAEEPKLVDPAAPLLTNQDNGLPKQALP
;
A
#
# COMPACT_ATOMS: atom_id res chain seq x y z
N MET A 1 8.51 -22.34 13.50
CA MET A 1 7.16 -22.35 12.88
C MET A 1 6.80 -20.92 12.51
N LYS A 2 6.76 -20.58 11.21
CA LYS A 2 6.37 -19.24 10.72
C LYS A 2 4.86 -19.07 10.94
N LYS A 3 4.47 -18.03 11.68
CA LYS A 3 3.05 -17.61 11.74
C LYS A 3 2.65 -17.09 10.34
N PRO A 4 1.49 -17.50 9.80
CA PRO A 4 1.03 -16.96 8.53
C PRO A 4 0.63 -15.48 8.69
N PRO A 5 1.12 -14.57 7.83
CA PRO A 5 0.73 -13.17 7.87
C PRO A 5 -0.50 -12.95 6.98
N ILE A 6 -1.71 -13.13 7.50
CA ILE A 6 -2.93 -13.07 6.63
C ILE A 6 -3.97 -12.03 7.07
N LEU A 7 -3.83 -11.34 8.20
CA LEU A 7 -4.78 -10.30 8.56
C LEU A 7 -4.24 -8.92 8.19
N LYS A 8 -4.32 -8.67 6.88
CA LYS A 8 -4.12 -7.38 6.23
C LYS A 8 -4.99 -6.32 6.93
N GLN A 9 -4.34 -5.45 7.69
CA GLN A 9 -4.83 -4.17 8.22
C GLN A 9 -6.04 -3.59 7.47
N PHE A 10 -7.24 -3.86 8.00
CA PHE A 10 -8.48 -3.31 7.48
C PHE A 10 -8.57 -1.85 7.93
N ASN A 11 -8.23 -0.93 7.04
CA ASN A 11 -8.26 0.51 7.32
C ASN A 11 -9.71 1.02 7.30
N TRP A 12 -10.49 0.64 8.32
CA TRP A 12 -11.89 1.07 8.52
C TRP A 12 -12.04 2.59 8.48
N ARG A 13 -11.04 3.32 9.01
CA ARG A 13 -10.94 4.79 8.92
C ARG A 13 -10.91 5.29 7.48
N ALA A 14 -10.10 4.66 6.62
CA ALA A 14 -10.00 5.04 5.21
C ALA A 14 -11.32 4.77 4.47
N LEU A 15 -12.00 3.67 4.80
CA LEU A 15 -13.30 3.33 4.22
C LEU A 15 -14.37 4.36 4.60
N LEU A 16 -14.42 4.79 5.87
CA LEU A 16 -15.34 5.84 6.33
C LEU A 16 -15.09 7.18 5.64
N VAL A 17 -13.82 7.62 5.56
CA VAL A 17 -13.45 8.87 4.87
C VAL A 17 -13.83 8.80 3.39
N ARG A 18 -13.61 7.65 2.75
CA ARG A 18 -13.98 7.43 1.35
C ARG A 18 -15.50 7.51 1.13
N ILE A 19 -16.28 6.95 2.03
CA ILE A 19 -17.75 7.07 2.00
C ILE A 19 -18.17 8.52 2.14
N LEU A 20 -17.63 9.24 3.13
CA LEU A 20 -17.92 10.67 3.37
C LEU A 20 -17.58 11.54 2.15
N ILE A 21 -16.43 11.31 1.52
CA ILE A 21 -16.01 12.03 0.31
C ILE A 21 -16.99 11.77 -0.84
N ASN A 22 -17.32 10.50 -1.11
CA ASN A 22 -18.25 10.16 -2.20
C ASN A 22 -19.66 10.72 -1.97
N ALA A 23 -20.11 10.74 -0.72
CA ALA A 23 -21.37 11.38 -0.33
C ALA A 23 -21.37 12.90 -0.53
N ALA A 24 -20.29 13.58 -0.12
CA ALA A 24 -20.12 15.02 -0.33
C ALA A 24 -20.11 15.36 -1.82
N VAL A 25 -19.35 14.59 -2.60
CA VAL A 25 -19.26 14.73 -4.05
C VAL A 25 -20.62 14.53 -4.73
N LEU A 26 -21.40 13.55 -4.32
CA LEU A 26 -22.78 13.37 -4.81
C LEU A 26 -23.64 14.59 -4.53
N THR A 27 -23.58 15.08 -3.29
CA THR A 27 -24.39 16.22 -2.86
C THR A 27 -24.06 17.45 -3.71
N VAL A 28 -22.77 17.71 -3.93
CA VAL A 28 -22.30 18.76 -4.84
C VAL A 28 -22.76 18.51 -6.27
N THR A 29 -22.67 17.28 -6.76
CA THR A 29 -23.11 16.92 -8.12
C THR A 29 -24.60 17.17 -8.32
N ALA A 30 -25.43 16.80 -7.35
CA ALA A 30 -26.88 17.04 -7.38
C ALA A 30 -27.25 18.53 -7.27
N LEU A 31 -26.38 19.37 -6.69
CA LEU A 31 -26.56 20.83 -6.71
C LEU A 31 -26.21 21.45 -8.07
N ILE A 32 -25.26 20.85 -8.79
CA ILE A 32 -24.80 21.35 -10.11
C ILE A 32 -25.72 20.86 -11.24
N LEU A 33 -26.24 19.63 -11.15
CA LEU A 33 -27.10 19.05 -12.17
C LEU A 33 -28.58 19.23 -11.81
N PRO A 34 -29.35 20.04 -12.57
CA PRO A 34 -30.78 20.20 -12.32
C PRO A 34 -31.59 18.92 -12.56
N ASN A 35 -31.06 18.01 -13.39
CA ASN A 35 -31.69 16.72 -13.71
C ASN A 35 -31.42 15.62 -12.66
N VAL A 36 -30.73 15.96 -11.57
CA VAL A 36 -30.42 15.07 -10.45
C VAL A 36 -30.90 15.79 -9.19
N SER A 37 -32.15 15.52 -8.79
CA SER A 37 -32.81 16.30 -7.75
C SER A 37 -33.16 15.46 -6.52
N PHE A 38 -33.10 16.11 -5.35
CA PHE A 38 -33.67 15.56 -4.13
C PHE A 38 -35.15 15.91 -4.08
N VAL A 39 -36.00 14.89 -3.92
CA VAL A 39 -37.46 15.09 -3.81
C VAL A 39 -37.80 15.97 -2.59
N GLN A 40 -37.01 15.85 -1.52
CA GLN A 40 -37.12 16.69 -0.32
C GLN A 40 -35.73 17.22 0.08
N ILE A 41 -35.55 18.53 0.07
CA ILE A 41 -34.32 19.20 0.53
C ILE A 41 -34.40 19.39 2.05
N THR A 42 -34.45 18.29 2.78
CA THR A 42 -34.36 18.26 4.24
C THR A 42 -33.02 17.66 4.64
N ILE A 43 -32.37 18.19 5.68
CA ILE A 43 -31.08 17.70 6.19
C ILE A 43 -31.11 16.17 6.42
N GLY A 44 -32.20 15.66 6.99
CA GLY A 44 -32.38 14.22 7.20
C GLY A 44 -32.46 13.41 5.89
N ASN A 45 -33.05 13.97 4.84
CA ASN A 45 -33.13 13.30 3.55
C ASN A 45 -31.77 13.27 2.84
N ILE A 46 -31.07 14.40 2.83
CA ILE A 46 -29.73 14.52 2.24
C ILE A 46 -28.77 13.54 2.93
N LEU A 47 -28.80 13.49 4.27
CA LEU A 47 -27.97 12.56 5.04
C LEU A 47 -28.32 11.10 4.74
N PHE A 48 -29.60 10.76 4.63
CA PHE A 48 -30.04 9.41 4.30
C PHE A 48 -29.57 8.99 2.91
N VAL A 49 -29.78 9.83 1.89
CA VAL A 49 -29.35 9.55 0.50
C VAL A 49 -27.83 9.47 0.40
N ALA A 50 -27.10 10.33 1.13
CA ALA A 50 -25.65 10.27 1.24
C ALA A 50 -25.15 8.94 1.82
N ILE A 51 -25.74 8.48 2.93
CA ILE A 51 -25.41 7.19 3.55
C ILE A 51 -25.75 6.03 2.61
N ALA A 52 -26.93 6.05 2.00
CA ALA A 52 -27.37 5.04 1.05
C ALA A 52 -26.42 4.96 -0.15
N LEU A 53 -26.03 6.09 -0.75
CA LEU A 53 -25.03 6.12 -1.81
C LEU A 53 -23.70 5.54 -1.32
N GLY A 54 -23.25 5.92 -0.12
CA GLY A 54 -22.03 5.40 0.49
C GLY A 54 -22.00 3.88 0.58
N ILE A 55 -23.11 3.28 1.03
CA ILE A 55 -23.29 1.83 1.13
C ILE A 55 -23.32 1.19 -0.25
N LEU A 56 -24.10 1.75 -1.19
CA LEU A 56 -24.14 1.26 -2.57
C LEU A 56 -22.74 1.31 -3.19
N ASN A 57 -21.99 2.38 -2.99
CA ASN A 57 -20.64 2.51 -3.53
C ASN A 57 -19.66 1.51 -2.88
N ALA A 58 -19.82 1.17 -1.61
CA ALA A 58 -18.99 0.19 -0.94
C ALA A 58 -19.26 -1.26 -1.40
N LEU A 59 -20.51 -1.58 -1.77
CA LEU A 59 -20.92 -2.95 -2.14
C LEU A 59 -20.99 -3.15 -3.65
N ILE A 60 -21.65 -2.25 -4.37
CA ILE A 60 -21.95 -2.36 -5.80
C ILE A 60 -20.68 -2.10 -6.63
N LYS A 61 -19.89 -1.07 -6.30
CA LYS A 61 -18.68 -0.75 -7.06
C LYS A 61 -17.69 -1.92 -7.18
N PRO A 62 -17.29 -2.66 -6.11
CA PRO A 62 -16.39 -3.79 -6.27
C PRO A 62 -16.98 -4.93 -7.10
N ILE A 63 -18.29 -5.19 -6.98
CA ILE A 63 -18.99 -6.22 -7.78
C ILE A 63 -18.96 -5.83 -9.26
N LEU A 64 -19.35 -4.59 -9.58
CA LEU A 64 -19.36 -4.08 -10.95
C LEU A 64 -17.94 -4.03 -11.52
N GLN A 65 -16.97 -3.52 -10.76
CA GLN A 65 -15.56 -3.49 -11.20
C GLN A 65 -15.01 -4.88 -11.49
N PHE A 66 -15.37 -5.88 -10.68
CA PHE A 66 -14.98 -7.27 -10.93
C PHE A 66 -15.58 -7.79 -12.24
N LEU A 67 -16.86 -7.53 -12.49
CA LEU A 67 -17.54 -7.95 -13.71
C LEU A 67 -17.05 -7.19 -14.96
N THR A 68 -16.77 -5.91 -14.81
CA THR A 68 -16.31 -5.03 -15.91
C THR A 68 -14.79 -5.00 -16.06
N LEU A 69 -14.04 -5.77 -15.27
CA LEU A 69 -12.58 -5.72 -15.26
C LEU A 69 -11.99 -6.02 -16.65
N SER A 70 -12.59 -6.97 -17.37
CA SER A 70 -12.20 -7.29 -18.75
C SER A 70 -12.43 -6.13 -19.72
N PHE A 71 -13.42 -5.26 -19.45
CA PHE A 71 -13.77 -4.11 -20.29
C PHE A 71 -13.03 -2.83 -19.91
N ILE A 72 -12.34 -2.79 -18.76
CA ILE A 72 -11.66 -1.58 -18.28
C ILE A 72 -10.59 -1.10 -19.27
N PHE A 73 -9.83 -2.04 -19.87
CA PHE A 73 -8.78 -1.75 -20.83
C PHE A 73 -9.33 -1.33 -22.20
N THR A 74 -10.52 -1.83 -22.57
CA THR A 74 -11.17 -1.55 -23.86
C THR A 74 -11.75 -0.15 -23.94
N THR A 75 -12.09 0.46 -22.80
CA THR A 75 -12.95 1.64 -22.74
C THR A 75 -12.27 2.90 -22.21
N TYR A 76 -10.95 2.88 -21.99
CA TYR A 76 -10.14 4.03 -21.50
C TYR A 76 -10.67 4.69 -20.22
N GLY A 77 -11.41 3.95 -19.38
CA GLY A 77 -12.01 4.48 -18.15
C GLY A 77 -13.47 4.93 -18.28
N LEU A 78 -14.10 4.83 -19.46
CA LEU A 78 -15.55 5.06 -19.60
C LEU A 78 -16.36 4.09 -18.74
N VAL A 79 -15.85 2.88 -18.52
CA VAL A 79 -16.44 1.92 -17.57
C VAL A 79 -16.55 2.51 -16.16
N VAL A 80 -15.59 3.31 -15.70
CA VAL A 80 -15.67 3.94 -14.35
C VAL A 80 -16.85 4.90 -14.27
N VAL A 81 -17.06 5.69 -15.32
CA VAL A 81 -18.22 6.59 -15.46
C VAL A 81 -19.51 5.78 -15.46
N LEU A 82 -19.55 4.68 -16.21
CA LEU A 82 -20.72 3.80 -16.32
C LEU A 82 -21.08 3.18 -14.95
N ILE A 83 -20.09 2.72 -14.19
CA ILE A 83 -20.31 2.16 -12.84
C ILE A 83 -20.92 3.21 -11.92
N ASN A 84 -20.38 4.43 -11.90
CA ASN A 84 -20.92 5.50 -11.08
C ASN A 84 -22.33 5.91 -11.52
N ALA A 85 -22.60 5.93 -12.83
CA ALA A 85 -23.91 6.21 -13.40
C ALA A 85 -24.94 5.14 -13.02
N VAL A 86 -24.57 3.86 -13.08
CA VAL A 86 -25.42 2.74 -12.66
C VAL A 86 -25.72 2.83 -11.17
N ILE A 87 -24.73 3.17 -10.33
CA ILE A 87 -24.95 3.37 -8.90
C ILE A 87 -25.93 4.51 -8.62
N LEU A 88 -25.78 5.64 -9.30
CA LEU A 88 -26.72 6.77 -9.21
C LEU A 88 -28.14 6.39 -9.61
N TRP A 89 -28.25 5.69 -10.74
CA TRP A 89 -29.54 5.26 -11.27
C TRP A 89 -30.19 4.24 -10.34
N LEU A 90 -29.41 3.30 -9.80
CA LEU A 90 -29.86 2.34 -8.82
C LEU A 90 -30.31 3.01 -7.52
N LEU A 91 -29.61 4.06 -7.08
CA LEU A 91 -30.01 4.83 -5.90
C LEU A 91 -31.37 5.51 -6.12
N SER A 92 -31.60 6.10 -7.29
CA SER A 92 -32.90 6.69 -7.64
C SER A 92 -34.00 5.65 -7.72
N PHE A 93 -33.68 4.47 -8.28
CA PHE A 93 -34.62 3.36 -8.37
C PHE A 93 -34.98 2.78 -6.99
N LEU A 94 -34.03 2.70 -6.07
CA LEU A 94 -34.24 2.15 -4.72
C LEU A 94 -34.96 3.14 -3.79
N PHE A 95 -34.77 4.45 -4.01
CA PHE A 95 -35.35 5.51 -3.19
C PHE A 95 -36.07 6.58 -4.04
N PRO A 96 -37.12 6.20 -4.78
CA PRO A 96 -37.82 7.11 -5.69
C PRO A 96 -38.45 8.31 -4.96
N ASP A 97 -38.90 8.11 -3.71
CA ASP A 97 -39.51 9.16 -2.89
C ASP A 97 -38.49 10.20 -2.38
N ARG A 98 -37.19 9.92 -2.50
CA ARG A 98 -36.11 10.72 -1.88
C ARG A 98 -35.11 11.27 -2.89
N PHE A 99 -34.86 10.56 -3.99
CA PHE A 99 -33.86 10.93 -5.00
C PHE A 99 -34.34 10.58 -6.41
N ALA A 100 -34.42 11.59 -7.28
CA ALA A 100 -34.90 11.46 -8.65
C ALA A 100 -33.79 11.76 -9.65
N VAL A 101 -33.67 10.89 -10.66
CA VAL A 101 -32.78 11.08 -11.81
C VAL A 101 -33.64 11.06 -13.07
N ASP A 102 -33.73 12.19 -13.74
CA ASP A 102 -34.73 12.40 -14.81
C ASP A 102 -34.41 11.65 -16.11
N SER A 103 -33.14 11.27 -16.33
CA SER A 103 -32.73 10.57 -17.56
C SER A 103 -31.44 9.75 -17.41
N ILE A 104 -31.26 8.79 -18.32
CA ILE A 104 -30.00 8.01 -18.42
C ILE A 104 -28.80 8.94 -18.70
N LEU A 105 -28.99 9.98 -19.51
CA LEU A 105 -27.95 10.95 -19.79
C LEU A 105 -27.56 11.75 -18.53
N ALA A 106 -28.53 12.12 -17.71
CA ALA A 106 -28.28 12.76 -16.41
C ALA A 106 -27.52 11.82 -15.47
N ALA A 107 -27.88 10.53 -15.42
CA ALA A 107 -27.12 9.53 -14.66
C ALA A 107 -25.67 9.41 -15.16
N LEU A 108 -25.45 9.45 -16.49
CA LEU A 108 -24.13 9.34 -17.09
C LEU A 108 -23.25 10.56 -16.78
N ILE A 109 -23.79 11.77 -16.96
CA ILE A 109 -23.08 13.02 -16.65
C ILE A 109 -22.84 13.14 -15.15
N GLY A 110 -23.84 12.81 -14.31
CA GLY A 110 -23.69 12.77 -12.86
C GLY A 110 -22.64 11.76 -12.42
N GLY A 111 -22.64 10.56 -13.01
CA GLY A 111 -21.64 9.52 -12.74
C GLY A 111 -20.23 9.93 -13.15
N ALA A 112 -20.10 10.68 -14.25
CA ALA A 112 -18.83 11.24 -14.70
C ALA A 112 -18.31 12.28 -13.70
N LEU A 113 -19.16 13.22 -13.29
CA LEU A 113 -18.82 14.24 -12.29
C LEU A 113 -18.41 13.60 -10.96
N ILE A 114 -19.17 12.63 -10.46
CA ILE A 114 -18.85 11.91 -9.23
C ILE A 114 -17.51 11.19 -9.36
N GLY A 115 -17.23 10.59 -10.51
CA GLY A 115 -15.95 9.92 -10.75
C GLY A 115 -14.78 10.88 -10.70
N ILE A 116 -14.90 12.02 -11.38
CA ILE A 116 -13.83 13.04 -11.47
C ILE A 116 -13.61 13.69 -10.11
N LEU A 117 -14.67 14.23 -9.51
CA LEU A 117 -14.62 14.89 -8.21
C LEU A 117 -14.18 13.90 -7.12
N GLY A 118 -14.79 12.71 -7.06
CA GLY A 118 -14.42 11.67 -6.10
C GLY A 118 -12.93 11.33 -6.13
N SER A 119 -12.39 11.12 -7.34
CA SER A 119 -10.95 10.85 -7.51
C SER A 119 -10.08 12.03 -7.09
N PHE A 120 -10.51 13.26 -7.41
CA PHE A 120 -9.80 14.48 -7.05
C PHE A 120 -9.73 14.67 -5.52
N PHE A 121 -10.86 14.54 -4.83
CA PHE A 121 -10.91 14.64 -3.37
C PHE A 121 -10.17 13.46 -2.71
N GLU A 122 -10.31 12.23 -3.19
CA GLU A 122 -9.56 11.08 -2.66
C GLU A 122 -8.03 11.28 -2.75
N SER A 123 -7.55 11.88 -3.85
CA SER A 123 -6.14 12.25 -4.03
C SER A 123 -5.69 13.33 -3.05
N LEU A 124 -6.50 14.37 -2.86
CA LEU A 124 -6.21 15.46 -1.91
C LEU A 124 -6.11 14.98 -0.46
N PHE A 125 -6.96 14.04 -0.06
CA PHE A 125 -6.98 13.51 1.31
C PHE A 125 -5.92 12.43 1.57
N GLY A 126 -5.09 12.08 0.57
CA GLY A 126 -3.87 11.29 0.80
C GLY A 126 -4.10 9.91 1.43
N LEU A 127 -5.15 9.19 1.02
CA LEU A 127 -5.48 7.84 1.52
C LEU A 127 -4.50 6.74 1.05
N SER A 128 -3.33 7.12 0.53
CA SER A 128 -2.29 6.21 0.04
C SER A 128 -1.31 5.88 1.17
N PRO A 129 -1.25 4.64 1.67
CA PRO A 129 -0.23 4.26 2.65
C PRO A 129 1.17 4.51 2.05
N PRO A 130 2.13 5.02 2.85
CA PRO A 130 3.54 5.10 2.46
C PRO A 130 4.03 3.76 1.88
N ILE A 131 4.57 3.76 0.66
CA ILE A 131 5.09 2.56 -0.04
C ILE A 131 6.53 2.29 0.41
N VAL A 132 6.73 2.27 1.72
CA VAL A 132 7.97 1.82 2.31
C VAL A 132 7.57 0.86 3.42
N PRO A 133 7.50 -0.46 3.12
CA PRO A 133 7.58 -1.47 4.16
C PRO A 133 8.83 -1.22 4.99
N ASP A 134 8.78 -1.48 6.30
CA ASP A 134 9.80 -1.15 7.30
C ASP A 134 11.22 -1.79 7.09
N GLU A 135 11.55 -2.26 5.89
CA GLU A 135 12.89 -2.73 5.48
C GLU A 135 13.96 -1.62 5.55
N GLN A 136 13.55 -0.35 5.50
CA GLN A 136 14.47 0.78 5.65
C GLN A 136 15.00 0.93 7.09
N ASP A 137 14.28 0.44 8.10
CA ASP A 137 14.74 0.51 9.49
C ASP A 137 15.88 -0.49 9.74
N GLU A 138 15.83 -1.68 9.14
CA GLU A 138 16.94 -2.63 9.20
C GLU A 138 18.20 -2.13 8.48
N SER A 139 18.04 -1.41 7.36
CA SER A 139 19.17 -0.85 6.62
C SER A 139 19.77 0.40 7.28
N ARG A 140 18.94 1.22 7.97
CA ARG A 140 19.41 2.27 8.88
C ARG A 140 20.19 1.71 10.06
N LEU A 141 19.76 0.59 10.64
CA LEU A 141 20.46 -0.09 11.74
C LEU A 141 21.78 -0.75 11.28
N ARG A 142 21.86 -1.22 10.03
CA ARG A 142 23.10 -1.72 9.41
C ARG A 142 24.09 -0.63 9.02
N GLN A 143 23.61 0.57 8.67
CA GLN A 143 24.47 1.71 8.33
C GLN A 143 24.86 2.57 9.53
N ALA A 144 24.10 2.52 10.64
CA ALA A 144 24.40 3.27 11.86
C ALA A 144 25.63 2.77 12.64
N ASP A 145 26.21 1.63 12.27
CA ASP A 145 27.53 1.21 12.74
C ASP A 145 28.57 1.47 11.64
N PRO A 146 29.24 2.65 11.64
CA PRO A 146 30.22 3.01 10.62
C PRO A 146 31.50 2.21 10.73
N THR A 147 31.62 1.26 11.67
CA THR A 147 32.80 0.39 11.74
C THR A 147 32.79 -0.50 10.50
N PRO A 148 33.74 -0.31 9.55
CA PRO A 148 33.74 -1.10 8.32
C PRO A 148 33.71 -2.57 8.70
N VAL A 149 32.84 -3.36 8.09
CA VAL A 149 32.79 -4.82 8.30
C VAL A 149 34.18 -5.43 8.05
N VAL A 150 34.97 -4.79 7.17
CA VAL A 150 36.39 -5.05 6.94
C VAL A 150 37.23 -4.84 8.21
N THR A 151 37.03 -3.76 8.96
CA THR A 151 37.69 -3.51 10.26
C THR A 151 37.31 -4.58 11.27
N LYS A 152 36.03 -4.98 11.38
CA LYS A 152 35.63 -6.08 12.28
C LYS A 152 36.23 -7.43 11.85
N MET A 153 36.41 -7.68 10.56
CA MET A 153 37.10 -8.88 10.07
C MET A 153 38.60 -8.83 10.36
N ILE A 154 39.27 -7.69 10.17
CA ILE A 154 40.70 -7.51 10.49
C ILE A 154 40.93 -7.65 12.00
N LEU A 155 40.07 -7.05 12.83
CA LEU A 155 40.14 -7.18 14.30
C LEU A 155 39.90 -8.61 14.76
N LYS A 156 39.04 -9.37 14.08
CA LYS A 156 38.77 -10.78 14.40
C LYS A 156 39.90 -11.72 13.93
N THR A 157 40.55 -11.41 12.81
CA THR A 157 41.67 -12.19 12.28
C THR A 157 42.99 -11.87 12.99
N GLY A 158 43.20 -10.62 13.41
CA GLY A 158 44.41 -10.19 14.13
C GLY A 158 44.44 -10.55 15.63
N GLN A 159 43.35 -11.08 16.19
CA GLN A 159 43.27 -11.53 17.59
C GLN A 159 43.50 -13.04 17.79
N ALA A 160 43.87 -13.78 16.74
CA ALA A 160 44.13 -15.23 16.84
C ALA A 160 45.62 -15.60 16.93
N GLU A 161 46.56 -14.67 16.80
CA GLU A 161 47.99 -14.91 17.01
C GLU A 161 48.60 -13.78 17.84
N GLU A 162 48.61 -13.94 19.17
CA GLU A 162 49.67 -13.36 19.99
C GLU A 162 50.92 -14.22 19.79
N PRO A 163 51.98 -13.72 19.13
CA PRO A 163 53.27 -14.37 19.21
C PRO A 163 53.75 -14.20 20.65
N LYS A 164 53.75 -15.29 21.43
CA LYS A 164 54.46 -15.34 22.71
C LYS A 164 55.87 -14.80 22.49
N LEU A 165 56.15 -13.65 23.11
CA LEU A 165 57.45 -13.02 23.16
C LEU A 165 58.49 -14.07 23.56
N VAL A 166 59.40 -14.38 22.62
CA VAL A 166 60.60 -15.15 22.91
C VAL A 166 61.47 -14.27 23.82
N ASP A 167 61.60 -14.71 25.07
CA ASP A 167 62.47 -14.13 26.08
C ASP A 167 63.94 -14.14 25.58
N PRO A 168 64.62 -12.98 25.50
CA PRO A 168 66.00 -12.90 25.02
C PRO A 168 67.05 -13.50 25.96
N ALA A 169 66.67 -14.14 27.08
CA ALA A 169 67.60 -14.70 28.07
C ALA A 169 67.83 -16.22 28.01
N ALA A 170 67.37 -16.95 26.98
CA ALA A 170 67.63 -18.39 26.88
C ALA A 170 68.91 -18.69 26.07
N PRO A 171 69.86 -19.50 26.61
CA PRO A 171 71.23 -19.54 26.12
C PRO A 171 71.39 -20.28 24.78
N LEU A 172 72.35 -19.81 23.99
CA LEU A 172 72.77 -20.35 22.71
C LEU A 172 73.46 -21.71 22.92
N LEU A 173 72.75 -22.82 22.78
CA LEU A 173 73.34 -24.16 22.83
C LEU A 173 73.13 -24.88 21.48
N THR A 174 74.23 -24.89 20.72
CA THR A 174 74.80 -26.09 20.09
C THR A 174 73.92 -26.87 19.10
N ASN A 175 74.13 -26.58 17.81
CA ASN A 175 73.91 -27.55 16.73
C ASN A 175 74.87 -28.73 16.93
N GLN A 176 74.35 -29.84 17.44
CA GLN A 176 75.02 -31.13 17.43
C GLN A 176 73.95 -32.21 17.30
N ASP A 177 73.66 -32.62 16.06
CA ASP A 177 73.61 -34.04 15.71
C ASP A 177 73.57 -34.19 14.18
N ASN A 178 74.71 -34.61 13.63
CA ASN A 178 74.87 -34.99 12.24
C ASN A 178 74.57 -36.48 12.14
N GLY A 179 73.29 -36.84 12.17
CA GLY A 179 72.81 -38.21 12.08
C GLY A 179 72.52 -38.63 10.64
N LEU A 180 73.56 -38.89 9.83
CA LEU A 180 73.37 -39.79 8.68
C LEU A 180 73.19 -41.22 9.17
N PRO A 181 72.25 -41.97 8.59
CA PRO A 181 72.65 -43.26 8.06
C PRO A 181 72.08 -43.56 6.66
N LYS A 182 73.03 -43.77 5.74
CA LYS A 182 73.11 -44.86 4.76
C LYS A 182 71.79 -45.55 4.38
N GLN A 183 71.39 -45.42 3.12
CA GLN A 183 70.83 -46.54 2.38
C GLN A 183 71.57 -46.71 1.06
N ALA A 184 72.06 -47.92 0.88
CA ALA A 184 72.94 -48.36 -0.18
C ALA A 184 72.15 -48.87 -1.39
N LEU A 185 72.78 -48.67 -2.55
CA LEU A 185 72.71 -49.47 -3.78
C LEU A 185 72.66 -50.99 -3.49
N PRO A 186 72.17 -51.85 -4.42
CA PRO A 186 72.66 -51.99 -5.81
C PRO A 186 71.73 -51.48 -6.91
#